data_AF-A0A957DI28-F1
#
_entry.id   AF-A0A957DI28-F1
#
_cell.length_a   1.000
_cell.length_b   1.000
_cell.length_c   1.000
_cell.angle_alpha   90.00
_cell.angle_beta   90.00
_cell.angle_gamma   90.00
#
_symmetry.space_group_name_H-M   'P 1'
#
loop_
_entity.id
_entity.type
_entity.pdbx_description
1 polymer ?
#
loop_
_entity_poly.entity_id
_entity_poly.type
_entity_poly.pdbx_seq_one_letter_code
_entity_poly.pdbx_strand_id
1 'polypeptide(L)' 'ELSSFVDDSIQFYWDFVSEGTPAAGAQLHFRRVPAEIVCQDCGHRYGVRQNLFCPTCGSEYVR' A
#
# COMPACT_ATOMS: atom_id res chain seq x y z
N GLU A 1 -0.61 -5.27 1.51
CA GLU A 1 -0.91 -4.37 0.39
C GLU A 1 -2.41 -4.16 0.44
N LEU A 2 -2.86 -2.97 0.86
CA LEU A 2 -4.29 -2.67 1.03
C LEU A 2 -4.85 -1.83 -0.11
N SER A 3 -3.97 -1.30 -0.96
CA SER A 3 -4.34 -0.61 -2.19
C SER A 3 -4.70 -1.62 -3.29
N SER A 4 -5.82 -1.40 -3.96
CA SER A 4 -6.24 -2.16 -5.15
C SER A 4 -5.77 -1.53 -6.46
N PHE A 5 -4.88 -0.52 -6.42
CA PHE A 5 -4.40 0.14 -7.63
C PHE A 5 -3.62 -0.83 -8.52
N VAL A 6 -3.91 -0.77 -9.82
CA VAL A 6 -3.21 -1.50 -10.86
C VAL A 6 -2.26 -0.52 -11.54
N ASP A 7 -0.96 -0.78 -11.40
CA ASP A 7 0.13 0.06 -11.89
C ASP A 7 -0.06 0.44 -13.37
N ASP A 8 -0.42 -0.53 -14.22
CA ASP A 8 -0.66 -0.33 -15.67
C ASP A 8 -1.82 0.64 -15.95
N SER A 9 -2.87 0.63 -15.12
CA SER A 9 -3.98 1.58 -15.28
C SER A 9 -3.52 3.00 -14.98
N ILE A 10 -2.66 3.19 -13.97
CA ILE A 10 -2.13 4.51 -13.64
C ILE A 10 -1.18 4.99 -14.74
N GLN A 11 -0.31 4.12 -15.27
CA GLN A 11 0.55 4.45 -16.41
C GLN A 11 -0.28 4.87 -17.64
N PHE A 12 -1.33 4.09 -17.96
CA PHE A 12 -2.24 4.42 -19.07
C PHE A 12 -2.82 5.83 -18.92
N TYR A 13 -3.36 6.18 -17.75
CA TYR A 13 -3.88 7.53 -17.54
C TYR A 13 -2.78 8.61 -17.53
N TRP A 14 -1.59 8.29 -17.01
CA TRP A 14 -0.44 9.18 -17.02
C TRP A 14 -0.05 9.59 -18.44
N ASP A 15 -0.06 8.65 -19.39
CA ASP A 15 0.28 8.90 -20.79
C ASP A 15 -0.62 9.98 -21.41
N PHE A 16 -1.92 9.99 -21.08
CA PHE A 16 -2.84 11.03 -21.55
C PHE A 16 -2.64 12.38 -20.85
N VAL A 17 -2.51 12.39 -19.52
CA VAL A 17 -2.42 13.67 -18.77
C VAL A 17 -1.07 14.37 -18.92
N SER A 18 -0.01 13.62 -19.25
CA SER A 18 1.34 14.15 -19.43
C SER A 18 1.60 14.67 -20.85
N GLU A 19 0.67 14.47 -21.79
CA GLU A 19 0.79 14.93 -23.17
C GLU A 19 1.06 16.45 -23.23
N GLY A 20 2.02 16.86 -24.07
CA GLY A 20 2.42 18.26 -24.21
C GLY A 20 3.25 18.82 -23.05
N THR A 21 3.61 18.00 -22.06
CA THR A 21 4.54 18.37 -20.98
C THR A 21 5.91 17.72 -21.18
N PRO A 22 6.98 18.20 -20.52
CA PRO A 22 8.27 17.51 -20.50
C PRO A 22 8.23 16.08 -19.91
N ALA A 23 7.14 15.72 -19.23
CA ALA A 23 6.94 14.40 -18.65
C ALA A 23 6.27 13.40 -19.61
N ALA A 24 5.91 13.82 -20.83
CA ALA A 24 5.35 12.94 -21.85
C ALA A 24 6.28 11.74 -22.10
N GLY A 25 5.72 10.52 -22.04
CA GLY A 25 6.46 9.27 -22.23
C GLY A 25 7.26 8.81 -21.00
N ALA A 26 7.16 9.49 -19.85
CA ALA A 26 7.79 9.03 -18.62
C ALA A 26 7.19 7.71 -18.12
N GLN A 27 8.06 6.82 -17.64
CA GLN A 27 7.66 5.55 -17.03
C GLN A 27 7.55 5.71 -15.51
N LEU A 28 6.41 5.35 -14.96
CA LEU A 28 6.13 5.43 -13.53
C LEU A 28 6.67 4.19 -12.82
N HIS A 29 7.54 4.41 -11.84
CA HIS A 29 8.08 3.35 -11.00
C HIS A 29 7.32 3.29 -9.67
N PHE A 30 6.48 2.27 -9.52
CA PHE A 30 5.72 2.06 -8.30
C PHE A 30 6.49 1.20 -7.31
N ARG A 31 6.48 1.62 -6.04
CA ARG A 31 6.98 0.83 -4.92
C ARG A 31 5.83 0.53 -3.97
N ARG A 32 5.47 -0.74 -3.85
CA ARG A 32 4.45 -1.17 -2.88
C ARG A 32 5.04 -1.19 -1.48
N VAL A 33 4.40 -0.46 -0.57
CA VAL A 33 4.76 -0.47 0.85
C VAL A 33 3.88 -1.48 1.57
N PRO A 34 4.46 -2.45 2.28
CA PRO A 34 3.68 -3.38 3.10
C PRO A 34 2.82 -2.62 4.11
N ALA A 35 1.58 -3.08 4.29
CA ALA A 35 0.73 -2.55 5.33
C ALA A 35 1.16 -3.15 6.67
N GLU A 36 1.26 -2.29 7.68
CA GLU A 36 1.57 -2.65 9.06
C GLU A 36 0.32 -2.47 9.91
N ILE A 37 0.17 -3.36 10.89
CA ILE A 37 -0.85 -3.32 11.92
C ILE A 37 -0.15 -3.04 13.25
N VAL A 38 -0.77 -2.21 14.08
CA VAL A 38 -0.38 -1.99 15.47
C VAL A 38 -1.48 -2.49 16.39
N CYS A 39 -1.16 -3.44 17.27
CA CYS A 39 -2.06 -3.83 18.36
C CYS A 39 -2.16 -2.69 19.37
N GLN A 40 -3.38 -2.30 19.71
CA GLN A 40 -3.65 -1.17 20.58
C GLN A 40 -3.59 -1.52 22.07
N ASP A 41 -3.63 -2.81 22.41
CA ASP A 41 -3.53 -3.28 23.80
C ASP A 41 -2.08 -3.49 24.25
N CYS A 42 -1.21 -3.98 23.36
CA CYS A 42 0.20 -4.29 23.70
C CYS A 42 1.23 -3.50 22.90
N GLY A 43 0.81 -2.74 21.88
CA GLY A 43 1.70 -1.94 21.04
C GLY A 43 2.51 -2.73 20.00
N HIS A 44 2.33 -4.05 19.90
CA HIS A 44 3.08 -4.89 18.96
C HIS A 44 2.73 -4.53 17.50
N ARG A 45 3.77 -4.42 16.66
CA ARG A 45 3.65 -4.10 15.23
C ARG A 45 3.92 -5.33 14.38
N TYR A 46 3.03 -5.63 13.45
CA TYR A 46 3.13 -6.81 12.60
C TYR A 46 2.49 -6.59 11.24
N GLY A 47 2.80 -7.46 10.27
CA GLY A 47 2.29 -7.32 8.91
C GLY A 47 0.88 -7.88 8.74
N VAL A 48 0.06 -7.23 7.92
CA VAL A 48 -1.33 -7.64 7.60
C VAL A 48 -1.45 -9.09 7.08
N ARG A 49 -0.37 -9.69 6.56
CA ARG A 49 -0.37 -11.06 6.03
C ARG A 49 -0.43 -12.16 7.10
N GLN A 50 -0.24 -11.84 8.38
CA GLN A 50 -0.12 -12.84 9.45
C GLN A 50 -1.49 -13.24 10.03
N ASN A 51 -2.33 -12.28 10.39
CA ASN A 51 -3.76 -12.37 10.74
C ASN A 51 -4.23 -10.95 11.13
N LEU A 52 -5.50 -10.74 11.46
CA LEU A 52 -5.94 -9.52 12.15
C LEU A 52 -5.68 -9.58 13.66
N PHE A 53 -5.63 -10.78 14.26
CA PHE A 53 -5.34 -10.95 15.68
C PHE A 53 -3.87 -10.68 16.01
N CYS A 54 -3.61 -10.05 17.15
CA CYS A 54 -2.26 -9.82 17.62
C CYS A 54 -1.55 -11.13 17.97
N PRO A 55 -0.38 -11.45 17.39
CA PRO A 55 0.33 -12.70 17.66
C PRO A 55 0.95 -12.74 19.07
N THR A 56 1.06 -11.60 19.76
CA THR A 56 1.71 -11.51 21.08
C THR A 56 0.73 -11.66 22.23
N CYS A 57 -0.45 -11.02 22.16
CA CYS A 57 -1.42 -11.01 23.25
C CYS A 57 -2.79 -11.60 22.87
N GLY A 58 -3.03 -11.92 21.59
CA GLY A 58 -4.31 -12.45 21.12
C GLY A 58 -5.42 -11.41 20.94
N SER A 59 -5.16 -10.13 21.17
CA SER A 59 -6.15 -9.06 21.03
C SER A 59 -6.61 -8.87 19.57
N GLU A 60 -7.88 -8.50 19.42
CA GLU A 60 -8.52 -8.08 18.17
C GLU A 60 -8.49 -6.56 17.96
N TYR A 61 -8.07 -5.79 18.96
CA TYR A 61 -8.09 -4.34 18.91
C TYR A 61 -6.80 -3.81 18.25
N VAL A 62 -6.90 -3.49 16.96
CA VAL A 62 -5.75 -3.22 16.08
C VAL A 62 -5.99 -2.00 15.17
N ARG A 63 -4.91 -1.33 14.76
CA ARG A 63 -4.90 -0.17 13.85
C ARG A 63 -3.98 -0.37 12.66
#